data_AF-A0A6S6UEH0-F1
#
_entry.id   AF-A0A6S6UEH0-F1
#
_cell.length_a   1.000
_cell.length_b   1.000
_cell.length_c   1.000
_cell.angle_alpha   90.00
_cell.angle_beta   90.00
_cell.angle_gamma   90.00
#
_symmetry.space_group_name_H-M   'P 1'
#
loop_
_entity.id
_entity.type
_entity.pdbx_description
1 polymer ?
#
loop_
_entity_poly.entity_id
_entity_poly.type
_entity_poly.pdbx_seq_one_letter_code
_entity_poly.pdbx_strand_id
1 'polypeptide(L)'
;MSESDWHPKSFEAYVNSSYSYDDAALLSQLWNIPVGEAKHVIGHKIINGIEKLLPAGVAPDPKVHEPKIDWDQKALDAYSNSEFNYNDAERLAQLWGQSDAYAGKKMIGAKILSGNTKMVHQLLKGPTINENEKWLDAFFNSSYTYDDADLLSQLWNLGSAYEGKKMIGAKLVNGLEKLLPDKLQRNDTGTKFNPDDKLYDAFFNSEYSYDDAELLSQLWNISLGEAKKTIGSKIINDIQKLLPDDVRIPRG
;
A
#
# COMPACT_ATOMS: atom_id res chain seq x y z
N MET A 1 12.37 4.69 -16.21
CA MET A 1 11.33 5.74 -16.16
C MET A 1 10.22 5.12 -15.32
N SER A 2 10.19 5.45 -14.03
CA SER A 2 9.33 4.87 -13.01
C SER A 2 7.88 5.32 -13.22
N GLU A 3 6.94 4.38 -13.32
CA GLU A 3 5.52 4.67 -13.30
C GLU A 3 5.15 5.01 -11.85
N SER A 4 5.07 6.32 -11.54
CA SER A 4 4.89 6.81 -10.16
C SER A 4 3.68 6.16 -9.47
N ASP A 5 3.71 5.93 -8.16
CA ASP A 5 2.55 5.40 -7.42
C ASP A 5 1.45 6.47 -7.30
N TRP A 6 0.54 6.50 -8.29
CA TRP A 6 -0.50 7.51 -8.46
C TRP A 6 -1.74 7.26 -7.56
N HIS A 7 -1.95 8.10 -6.55
CA HIS A 7 -3.17 8.12 -5.72
C HIS A 7 -4.26 9.02 -6.35
N PRO A 8 -5.54 8.60 -6.40
CA PRO A 8 -6.66 9.47 -6.81
C PRO A 8 -6.75 10.76 -5.98
N LYS A 9 -6.44 10.65 -4.68
CA LYS A 9 -6.47 11.77 -3.72
C LYS A 9 -5.47 12.87 -4.08
N SER A 10 -4.28 12.53 -4.57
CA SER A 10 -3.29 13.57 -4.91
C SER A 10 -3.75 14.36 -6.12
N PHE A 11 -4.26 13.73 -7.18
CA PHE A 11 -4.86 14.50 -8.27
C PHE A 11 -6.00 15.39 -7.80
N GLU A 12 -6.88 14.84 -6.96
CA GLU A 12 -8.02 15.54 -6.40
C GLU A 12 -7.58 16.76 -5.58
N ALA A 13 -6.55 16.60 -4.74
CA ALA A 13 -5.99 17.70 -3.95
C ALA A 13 -5.42 18.80 -4.83
N TYR A 14 -4.75 18.45 -5.94
CA TYR A 14 -4.29 19.45 -6.92
C TYR A 14 -5.48 20.16 -7.59
N VAL A 15 -6.47 19.42 -8.11
CA VAL A 15 -7.63 20.01 -8.79
C VAL A 15 -8.47 20.91 -7.87
N ASN A 16 -8.55 20.55 -6.58
CA ASN A 16 -9.26 21.35 -5.57
C ASN A 16 -8.40 22.46 -4.94
N SER A 17 -7.15 22.62 -5.39
CA SER A 17 -6.27 23.67 -4.90
C SER A 17 -6.31 24.91 -5.78
N SER A 18 -5.61 25.95 -5.33
CA SER A 18 -5.35 27.15 -6.11
C SER A 18 -4.12 27.02 -7.03
N TYR A 19 -3.56 25.82 -7.22
CA TYR A 19 -2.51 25.58 -8.21
C TYR A 19 -3.14 25.34 -9.59
N SER A 20 -2.58 26.02 -10.58
CA SER A 20 -3.06 26.04 -11.96
C SER A 20 -2.41 24.96 -12.83
N TYR A 21 -2.90 24.81 -14.06
CA TYR A 21 -2.22 24.03 -15.09
C TYR A 21 -0.79 24.52 -15.32
N ASP A 22 -0.58 25.84 -15.32
CA ASP A 22 0.74 26.44 -15.58
C ASP A 22 1.74 26.07 -14.48
N ASP A 23 1.30 25.95 -13.23
CA ASP A 23 2.12 25.44 -12.12
C ASP A 23 2.56 23.99 -12.35
N ALA A 24 1.64 23.14 -12.81
CA ALA A 24 1.96 21.76 -13.16
C ALA A 24 2.85 21.67 -14.40
N ALA A 25 2.65 22.54 -15.40
CA ALA A 25 3.48 22.60 -16.59
C ALA A 25 4.91 23.08 -16.28
N LEU A 26 5.04 24.07 -15.40
CA LEU A 26 6.33 24.55 -14.92
C LEU A 26 7.08 23.45 -14.15
N LEU A 27 6.40 22.77 -13.23
CA LEU A 27 7.00 21.65 -12.49
C LEU A 27 7.37 20.49 -13.41
N SER A 28 6.51 20.18 -14.38
CA SER A 28 6.76 19.19 -15.44
C SER A 28 8.04 19.51 -16.21
N GLN A 29 8.24 20.76 -16.60
CA GLN A 29 9.43 21.21 -17.29
C GLN A 29 10.68 21.17 -16.39
N LEU A 30 10.58 21.65 -15.15
CA LEU A 30 11.70 21.70 -14.21
C LEU A 30 12.23 20.31 -13.86
N TRP A 31 11.33 19.34 -13.68
CA TRP A 31 11.68 17.99 -13.22
C TRP A 31 11.68 16.96 -14.33
N ASN A 32 11.39 17.37 -15.57
CA ASN A 32 11.32 16.51 -16.75
C ASN A 32 10.37 15.31 -16.53
N ILE A 33 9.18 15.58 -15.98
CA ILE A 33 8.10 14.61 -15.75
C ILE A 33 6.87 15.00 -16.57
N PRO A 34 5.97 14.09 -16.97
CA PRO A 34 4.71 14.43 -17.63
C PRO A 34 3.87 15.42 -16.81
N VAL A 35 3.11 16.30 -17.47
CA VAL A 35 2.26 17.30 -16.78
C VAL A 35 1.24 16.65 -15.85
N GLY A 36 0.69 15.49 -16.23
CA GLY A 36 -0.16 14.72 -15.33
C GLY A 36 0.55 14.36 -14.02
N GLU A 37 1.84 14.04 -14.09
CA GLU A 37 2.64 13.60 -12.94
C GLU A 37 2.95 14.77 -12.03
N ALA A 38 3.27 15.91 -12.63
CA ALA A 38 3.40 17.16 -11.92
C ALA A 38 2.13 17.54 -11.13
N LYS A 39 0.93 17.32 -11.69
CA LYS A 39 -0.34 17.53 -10.98
C LYS A 39 -0.44 16.65 -9.73
N HIS A 40 -0.11 15.37 -9.83
CA HIS A 40 -0.12 14.48 -8.67
C HIS A 40 0.95 14.82 -7.65
N VAL A 41 2.13 15.27 -8.08
CA VAL A 41 3.20 15.72 -7.18
C VAL A 41 2.72 16.92 -6.37
N ILE A 42 2.18 17.96 -7.02
CA ILE A 42 1.65 19.14 -6.34
C ILE A 42 0.55 18.73 -5.35
N GLY A 43 -0.39 17.91 -5.82
CA GLY A 43 -1.45 17.35 -5.02
C GLY A 43 -1.00 16.57 -3.78
N HIS A 44 0.03 15.74 -3.94
CA HIS A 44 0.64 15.01 -2.84
C HIS A 44 1.28 15.98 -1.84
N LYS A 45 1.92 17.06 -2.29
CA LYS A 45 2.49 18.07 -1.37
C LYS A 45 1.41 18.80 -0.58
N ILE A 46 0.27 19.09 -1.21
CA ILE A 46 -0.91 19.72 -0.57
C ILE A 46 -1.46 18.84 0.55
N ILE A 47 -1.73 17.56 0.27
CA ILE A 47 -2.29 16.63 1.28
C ILE A 47 -1.40 16.53 2.52
N ASN A 48 -0.09 16.61 2.33
CA ASN A 48 0.88 16.44 3.38
C ASN A 48 1.32 17.77 4.03
N GLY A 49 0.77 18.92 3.62
CA GLY A 49 1.15 20.23 4.17
C GLY A 49 2.63 20.59 3.97
N ILE A 50 3.23 20.12 2.88
CA ILE A 50 4.66 20.29 2.54
C ILE A 50 4.85 21.03 1.21
N GLU A 51 3.92 21.90 0.85
CA GLU A 51 3.92 22.71 -0.37
C GLU A 51 5.15 23.61 -0.46
N LYS A 52 5.74 24.00 0.68
CA LYS A 52 7.01 24.74 0.76
C LYS A 52 8.20 24.02 0.10
N LEU A 53 8.09 22.73 -0.19
CA LEU A 53 9.11 21.95 -0.89
C LEU A 53 8.96 22.01 -2.42
N LEU A 54 7.95 22.70 -2.94
CA LEU A 54 7.82 22.94 -4.39
C LEU A 54 8.90 23.94 -4.84
N PRO A 55 9.37 23.83 -6.09
CA PRO A 55 10.35 24.76 -6.64
C PRO A 55 9.84 26.20 -6.65
N ALA A 56 10.77 27.16 -6.57
CA ALA A 56 10.45 28.57 -6.73
C ALA A 56 9.74 28.81 -8.07
N GLY A 57 8.59 29.49 -8.02
CA GLY A 57 7.75 29.76 -9.19
C GLY A 57 6.53 28.83 -9.33
N VAL A 58 6.50 27.68 -8.65
CA VAL A 58 5.31 26.82 -8.55
C VAL A 58 4.55 27.22 -7.28
N ALA A 59 3.59 28.14 -7.41
CA ALA A 59 2.95 28.78 -6.28
C ALA A 59 1.44 28.92 -6.52
N PRO A 60 0.61 28.77 -5.46
CA PRO A 60 -0.83 28.84 -5.63
C PRO A 60 -1.25 30.26 -6.03
N ASP A 61 -2.06 30.41 -7.07
CA ASP A 61 -2.72 31.66 -7.42
C ASP A 61 -4.14 31.69 -6.84
N PRO A 62 -4.41 32.52 -5.80
CA PRO A 62 -5.72 32.59 -5.18
C PRO A 62 -6.85 33.07 -6.11
N LYS A 63 -6.53 33.59 -7.31
CA LYS A 63 -7.52 34.05 -8.30
C LYS A 63 -7.97 32.96 -9.28
N VAL A 64 -7.33 31.80 -9.30
CA VAL A 64 -7.73 30.67 -10.15
C VAL A 64 -8.64 29.76 -9.32
N HIS A 65 -9.95 29.82 -9.57
CA HIS A 65 -10.90 28.81 -9.11
C HIS A 65 -11.36 28.03 -10.34
N GLU A 66 -10.74 26.88 -10.60
CA GLU A 66 -11.34 25.90 -11.51
C GLU A 66 -12.63 25.35 -10.88
N PRO A 67 -13.66 25.01 -11.68
CA PRO A 67 -14.88 24.41 -11.17
C PRO A 67 -14.55 23.09 -10.46
N LYS A 68 -15.06 22.93 -9.22
CA LYS A 68 -14.91 21.69 -8.44
C LYS A 68 -15.49 20.52 -9.21
N ILE A 69 -14.62 19.65 -9.71
CA ILE A 69 -15.00 18.42 -10.39
C ILE A 69 -15.25 17.35 -9.31
N ASP A 70 -16.46 16.79 -9.29
CA ASP A 70 -16.78 15.61 -8.49
C ASP A 70 -16.15 14.37 -9.14
N TRP A 71 -14.97 14.01 -8.65
CA TRP A 71 -14.19 12.87 -9.15
C TRP A 71 -14.77 11.52 -8.75
N ASP A 72 -15.45 11.45 -7.61
CA ASP A 72 -16.13 10.23 -7.19
C ASP A 72 -17.26 9.92 -8.20
N GLN A 73 -18.04 10.94 -8.58
CA GLN A 73 -19.06 10.78 -9.61
C GLN A 73 -18.44 10.45 -10.97
N LYS A 74 -17.37 11.13 -11.40
CA LYS A 74 -16.70 10.79 -12.67
C LYS A 74 -16.15 9.37 -12.70
N ALA A 75 -15.59 8.89 -11.59
CA ALA A 75 -15.09 7.52 -11.50
C ALA A 75 -16.25 6.52 -11.62
N LEU A 76 -17.36 6.76 -10.92
CA LEU A 76 -18.56 5.93 -11.03
C LEU A 76 -19.15 5.95 -12.44
N ASP A 77 -19.17 7.10 -13.11
CA ASP A 77 -19.61 7.23 -14.49
C ASP A 77 -18.67 6.47 -15.44
N ALA A 78 -17.36 6.58 -15.25
CA ALA A 78 -16.37 5.86 -16.05
C ALA A 78 -16.49 4.34 -15.89
N TYR A 79 -16.71 3.86 -14.66
CA TYR A 79 -17.03 2.45 -14.41
C TYR A 79 -18.35 2.04 -15.06
N SER A 80 -19.41 2.85 -14.89
CA SER A 80 -20.75 2.52 -15.41
C SER A 80 -20.80 2.46 -16.94
N ASN A 81 -19.91 3.21 -17.60
CA ASN A 81 -19.74 3.19 -19.06
C ASN A 81 -18.66 2.20 -19.54
N SER A 82 -18.10 1.39 -18.63
CA SER A 82 -17.05 0.42 -18.95
C SER A 82 -17.62 -0.97 -19.25
N GLU A 83 -16.72 -1.89 -19.64
CA GLU A 83 -17.05 -3.30 -19.83
C GLU A 83 -17.06 -4.12 -18.51
N PHE A 84 -16.63 -3.54 -17.39
CA PHE A 84 -16.51 -4.25 -16.11
C PHE A 84 -17.85 -4.32 -15.38
N ASN A 85 -18.16 -5.49 -14.82
CA ASN A 85 -19.42 -5.74 -14.14
C ASN A 85 -19.28 -5.66 -12.60
N TYR A 86 -20.37 -5.95 -11.89
CA TYR A 86 -20.40 -5.90 -10.43
C TYR A 86 -19.43 -6.90 -9.78
N ASN A 87 -19.32 -8.11 -10.31
CA ASN A 87 -18.45 -9.16 -9.78
C ASN A 87 -16.97 -8.77 -9.97
N ASP A 88 -16.65 -8.09 -11.07
CA ASP A 88 -15.31 -7.53 -11.29
C ASP A 88 -14.97 -6.47 -10.23
N ALA A 89 -15.92 -5.59 -9.92
CA ALA A 89 -15.79 -4.58 -8.89
C ALA A 89 -15.63 -5.17 -7.49
N GLU A 90 -16.45 -6.16 -7.13
CA GLU A 90 -16.35 -6.85 -5.84
C GLU A 90 -15.01 -7.57 -5.68
N ARG A 91 -14.59 -8.29 -6.72
CA ARG A 91 -13.32 -9.00 -6.73
C ARG A 91 -12.13 -8.05 -6.62
N LEU A 92 -12.15 -6.95 -7.37
CA LEU A 92 -11.07 -5.98 -7.32
C LEU A 92 -11.07 -5.16 -6.01
N ALA A 93 -12.24 -4.86 -5.45
CA ALA A 93 -12.37 -4.29 -4.12
C ALA A 93 -11.61 -5.16 -3.10
N GLN A 94 -11.88 -6.45 -3.09
CA GLN A 94 -11.19 -7.37 -2.19
C GLN A 94 -9.67 -7.47 -2.48
N LEU A 95 -9.26 -7.49 -3.76
CA LEU A 95 -7.84 -7.39 -4.16
C LEU A 95 -7.18 -6.06 -3.81
N TRP A 96 -7.95 -5.05 -3.41
CA TRP A 96 -7.44 -3.77 -2.93
C TRP A 96 -7.74 -3.54 -1.44
N GLY A 97 -8.12 -4.59 -0.72
CA GLY A 97 -8.42 -4.53 0.72
C GLY A 97 -9.65 -3.68 1.07
N GLN A 98 -10.55 -3.48 0.11
CA GLN A 98 -11.80 -2.74 0.32
C GLN A 98 -12.93 -3.70 0.67
N SER A 99 -13.85 -3.23 1.53
CA SER A 99 -14.92 -4.04 2.08
C SER A 99 -16.12 -4.24 1.14
N ASP A 100 -16.26 -3.42 0.10
CA ASP A 100 -17.45 -3.44 -0.74
C ASP A 100 -17.17 -3.17 -2.22
N ALA A 101 -18.11 -3.64 -3.05
CA ALA A 101 -18.06 -3.44 -4.49
C ALA A 101 -18.12 -1.96 -4.89
N TYR A 102 -18.72 -1.08 -4.08
CA TYR A 102 -18.81 0.34 -4.40
C TYR A 102 -17.43 1.00 -4.43
N ALA A 103 -16.56 0.70 -3.46
CA ALA A 103 -15.16 1.09 -3.47
C ALA A 103 -14.43 0.51 -4.71
N GLY A 104 -14.69 -0.75 -5.06
CA GLY A 104 -14.18 -1.38 -6.27
C GLY A 104 -14.57 -0.64 -7.55
N LYS A 105 -15.83 -0.22 -7.69
CA LYS A 105 -16.32 0.57 -8.83
C LYS A 105 -15.56 1.88 -8.98
N LYS A 106 -15.39 2.62 -7.88
CA LYS A 106 -14.65 3.88 -7.89
C LYS A 106 -13.19 3.67 -8.29
N MET A 107 -12.56 2.61 -7.80
CA MET A 107 -11.16 2.30 -8.16
C MET A 107 -11.01 1.90 -9.63
N ILE A 108 -11.89 1.05 -10.16
CA ILE A 108 -11.91 0.69 -11.58
C ILE A 108 -12.12 1.95 -12.43
N GLY A 109 -13.12 2.77 -12.08
CA GLY A 109 -13.42 4.04 -12.74
C GLY A 109 -12.22 4.99 -12.77
N ALA A 110 -11.55 5.15 -11.64
CA ALA A 110 -10.34 5.97 -11.54
C ALA A 110 -9.21 5.43 -12.43
N LYS A 111 -9.03 4.10 -12.50
CA LYS A 111 -8.03 3.48 -13.38
C LYS A 111 -8.37 3.65 -14.86
N ILE A 112 -9.64 3.65 -15.23
CA ILE A 112 -10.07 3.94 -16.61
C ILE A 112 -9.76 5.39 -16.97
N LEU A 113 -10.13 6.34 -16.09
CA LEU A 113 -9.88 7.77 -16.29
C LEU A 113 -8.38 8.09 -16.38
N SER A 114 -7.54 7.33 -15.68
CA SER A 114 -6.09 7.46 -15.75
C SER A 114 -5.44 6.70 -16.92
N GLY A 115 -6.21 6.10 -17.83
CA GLY A 115 -5.69 5.32 -18.97
C GLY A 115 -5.13 3.94 -18.61
N ASN A 116 -5.32 3.47 -17.37
CA ASN A 116 -4.77 2.23 -16.82
C ASN A 116 -5.74 1.04 -16.91
N THR A 117 -6.67 1.04 -17.86
CA THR A 117 -7.66 -0.04 -18.07
C THR A 117 -7.00 -1.42 -18.22
N LYS A 118 -5.81 -1.49 -18.84
CA LYS A 118 -5.04 -2.74 -18.97
C LYS A 118 -4.69 -3.38 -17.62
N MET A 119 -4.43 -2.56 -16.59
CA MET A 119 -4.16 -3.03 -15.23
C MET A 119 -5.39 -3.72 -14.64
N VAL A 120 -6.58 -3.14 -14.85
CA VAL A 120 -7.85 -3.72 -14.39
C VAL A 120 -8.05 -5.11 -14.97
N HIS A 121 -7.84 -5.28 -16.28
CA HIS A 121 -7.90 -6.60 -16.92
C HIS A 121 -6.87 -7.60 -16.39
N GLN A 122 -5.64 -7.16 -16.11
CA GLN A 122 -4.61 -8.05 -15.58
C GLN A 122 -4.96 -8.56 -14.18
N LEU A 123 -5.49 -7.69 -13.33
CA LEU A 123 -5.93 -8.06 -11.98
C LEU A 123 -7.12 -9.03 -12.00
N LEU A 124 -8.05 -8.87 -12.94
CA LEU A 124 -9.18 -9.79 -13.13
C LEU A 124 -8.78 -11.14 -13.73
N LYS A 125 -7.62 -11.26 -14.37
CA LYS A 125 -7.11 -12.53 -14.90
C LYS A 125 -6.37 -13.40 -13.87
N GLY A 126 -6.12 -12.88 -12.67
CA GLY A 126 -5.48 -13.66 -11.59
C GLY A 126 -6.37 -14.81 -11.05
N PRO A 127 -5.91 -15.57 -10.05
CA PRO A 127 -6.68 -16.51 -9.24
C PRO A 127 -7.60 -15.76 -8.26
N THR A 128 -8.51 -16.49 -7.63
CA THR A 128 -9.49 -15.98 -6.67
C THR A 128 -8.93 -15.92 -5.25
N ILE A 129 -9.59 -15.19 -4.36
CA ILE A 129 -9.10 -14.78 -3.03
C ILE A 129 -9.10 -15.93 -2.00
N ASN A 130 -9.57 -17.12 -2.39
CA ASN A 130 -9.57 -18.30 -1.53
C ASN A 130 -8.17 -18.96 -1.38
N GLU A 131 -7.11 -18.28 -1.81
CA GLU A 131 -5.72 -18.75 -1.80
C GLU A 131 -4.86 -18.06 -0.70
N ASN A 132 -5.47 -17.52 0.35
CA ASN A 132 -4.77 -16.72 1.38
C ASN A 132 -3.51 -17.42 1.95
N GLU A 133 -3.58 -18.72 2.23
CA GLU A 133 -2.44 -19.51 2.72
C GLU A 133 -1.32 -19.56 1.67
N LYS A 134 -1.67 -19.84 0.41
CA LYS A 134 -0.70 -19.88 -0.71
C LYS A 134 -0.03 -18.53 -0.96
N TRP A 135 -0.75 -17.42 -0.74
CA TRP A 135 -0.16 -16.07 -0.87
C TRP A 135 0.77 -15.76 0.28
N LEU A 136 0.37 -16.07 1.52
CA LEU A 136 1.26 -15.93 2.67
C LEU A 136 2.51 -16.81 2.51
N ASP A 137 2.35 -18.06 2.09
CA ASP A 137 3.46 -18.96 1.78
C ASP A 137 4.36 -18.39 0.70
N ALA A 138 3.80 -17.82 -0.38
CA ALA A 138 4.60 -17.19 -1.42
C ALA A 138 5.36 -15.97 -0.90
N PHE A 139 4.76 -15.18 -0.03
CA PHE A 139 5.44 -14.07 0.64
C PHE A 139 6.58 -14.58 1.54
N PHE A 140 6.32 -15.56 2.42
CA PHE A 140 7.31 -16.13 3.34
C PHE A 140 8.44 -16.87 2.62
N ASN A 141 8.18 -17.43 1.44
CA ASN A 141 9.21 -18.04 0.58
C ASN A 141 9.90 -17.04 -0.36
N SER A 142 9.53 -15.76 -0.31
CA SER A 142 10.12 -14.71 -1.15
C SER A 142 11.28 -14.01 -0.44
N SER A 143 11.85 -13.00 -1.11
CA SER A 143 12.84 -12.12 -0.51
C SER A 143 12.24 -10.89 0.18
N TYR A 144 10.93 -10.67 0.07
CA TYR A 144 10.23 -9.53 0.69
C TYR A 144 10.12 -9.69 2.21
N THR A 145 10.26 -8.57 2.91
CA THR A 145 10.36 -8.50 4.37
C THR A 145 9.07 -7.97 5.00
N TYR A 146 8.99 -8.05 6.33
CA TYR A 146 7.91 -7.38 7.07
C TYR A 146 7.84 -5.89 6.75
N ASP A 147 8.98 -5.22 6.65
CA ASP A 147 9.04 -3.78 6.33
C ASP A 147 8.53 -3.50 4.91
N ASP A 148 8.81 -4.39 3.95
CA ASP A 148 8.25 -4.31 2.59
C ASP A 148 6.71 -4.43 2.61
N ALA A 149 6.18 -5.34 3.43
CA ALA A 149 4.75 -5.54 3.59
C ALA A 149 4.07 -4.39 4.33
N ASP A 150 4.70 -3.85 5.37
CA ASP A 150 4.21 -2.68 6.09
C ASP A 150 4.23 -1.44 5.19
N LEU A 151 5.31 -1.25 4.43
CA LEU A 151 5.40 -0.20 3.42
C LEU A 151 4.30 -0.34 2.37
N LEU A 152 4.04 -1.55 1.84
CA LEU A 152 2.93 -1.77 0.92
C LEU A 152 1.58 -1.44 1.56
N SER A 153 1.40 -1.84 2.82
CA SER A 153 0.17 -1.56 3.56
C SER A 153 -0.09 -0.07 3.73
N GLN A 154 0.94 0.71 4.03
CA GLN A 154 0.87 2.16 4.10
C GLN A 154 0.60 2.78 2.72
N LEU A 155 1.32 2.32 1.68
CA LEU A 155 1.17 2.83 0.31
C LEU A 155 -0.23 2.59 -0.26
N TRP A 156 -0.80 1.42 -0.01
CA TRP A 156 -2.08 0.99 -0.57
C TRP A 156 -3.23 1.07 0.43
N ASN A 157 -2.98 1.60 1.63
CA ASN A 157 -3.95 1.73 2.73
C ASN A 157 -4.68 0.40 3.02
N LEU A 158 -3.91 -0.68 3.13
CA LEU A 158 -4.44 -2.05 3.34
C LEU A 158 -4.79 -2.32 4.81
N GLY A 159 -4.52 -1.37 5.71
CA GLY A 159 -4.90 -1.44 7.13
C GLY A 159 -3.94 -2.22 8.03
N SER A 160 -3.12 -3.13 7.49
CA SER A 160 -2.05 -3.77 8.27
C SER A 160 -0.93 -4.36 7.41
N ALA A 161 0.26 -4.54 7.99
CA ALA A 161 1.34 -5.27 7.34
C ALA A 161 0.92 -6.70 6.93
N TYR A 162 0.00 -7.34 7.66
CA TYR A 162 -0.53 -8.67 7.29
C TYR A 162 -1.25 -8.64 5.94
N GLU A 163 -2.07 -7.63 5.69
CA GLU A 163 -2.71 -7.42 4.38
C GLU A 163 -1.66 -7.09 3.31
N GLY A 164 -0.61 -6.36 3.67
CA GLY A 164 0.56 -6.15 2.82
C GLY A 164 1.24 -7.46 2.40
N LYS A 165 1.46 -8.39 3.33
CA LYS A 165 2.06 -9.72 3.06
C LYS A 165 1.22 -10.50 2.06
N LYS A 166 -0.09 -10.59 2.30
CA LYS A 166 -1.03 -11.26 1.40
C LYS A 166 -0.98 -10.65 0.01
N MET A 167 -0.88 -9.33 -0.09
CA MET A 167 -0.87 -8.65 -1.36
C MET A 167 0.42 -8.88 -2.15
N ILE A 168 1.58 -8.80 -1.50
CA ILE A 168 2.88 -9.15 -2.12
C ILE A 168 2.85 -10.61 -2.57
N GLY A 169 2.43 -11.51 -1.69
CA GLY A 169 2.25 -12.93 -1.98
C GLY A 169 1.36 -13.20 -3.17
N ALA A 170 0.22 -12.52 -3.26
CA ALA A 170 -0.68 -12.58 -4.40
C ALA A 170 0.03 -12.13 -5.68
N LYS A 171 0.83 -11.06 -5.66
CA LYS A 171 1.58 -10.64 -6.86
C LYS A 171 2.61 -11.68 -7.28
N LEU A 172 3.31 -12.29 -6.33
CA LEU A 172 4.33 -13.32 -6.58
C LEU A 172 3.74 -14.57 -7.22
N VAL A 173 2.68 -15.14 -6.62
CA VAL A 173 1.99 -16.32 -7.16
C VAL A 173 1.54 -16.11 -8.62
N ASN A 174 1.26 -14.86 -8.97
CA ASN A 174 0.71 -14.47 -10.26
C ASN A 174 1.72 -13.95 -11.26
N GLY A 175 3.01 -13.90 -10.92
CA GLY A 175 4.03 -13.28 -11.78
C GLY A 175 3.76 -11.80 -12.05
N LEU A 176 3.04 -11.14 -11.14
CA LEU A 176 2.67 -9.72 -11.19
C LEU A 176 3.57 -8.88 -10.28
N GLU A 177 4.75 -9.40 -9.92
CA GLU A 177 5.69 -8.72 -9.04
C GLU A 177 6.08 -7.33 -9.56
N LYS A 178 6.18 -7.17 -10.88
CA LYS A 178 6.38 -5.89 -11.58
C LYS A 178 5.27 -4.85 -11.37
N LEU A 179 4.16 -5.22 -10.74
CA LEU A 179 3.05 -4.33 -10.38
C LEU A 179 3.09 -3.90 -8.92
N LEU A 180 4.07 -4.38 -8.15
CA LEU A 180 4.37 -3.80 -6.85
C LEU A 180 4.92 -2.38 -7.03
N PRO A 181 4.75 -1.49 -6.04
CA PRO A 181 5.37 -0.17 -6.03
C PRO A 181 6.86 -0.24 -6.39
N ASP A 182 7.36 0.72 -7.14
CA ASP A 182 8.77 0.75 -7.56
C ASP A 182 9.74 0.71 -6.36
N LYS A 183 9.31 1.22 -5.20
CA LYS A 183 10.05 1.15 -3.93
C LYS A 183 10.23 -0.28 -3.41
N LEU A 184 9.38 -1.20 -3.85
CA LEU A 184 9.42 -2.62 -3.52
C LEU A 184 10.03 -3.45 -4.67
N GLN A 185 10.01 -2.95 -5.91
CA GLN A 185 10.64 -3.64 -7.03
C GLN A 185 12.16 -3.68 -6.86
N ARG A 186 12.70 -4.85 -6.49
CA ARG A 186 14.14 -5.04 -6.28
C ARG A 186 14.87 -5.12 -7.62
N ASN A 187 15.64 -4.08 -7.95
CA ASN A 187 16.69 -4.18 -8.97
C ASN A 187 17.86 -5.00 -8.39
N ASP A 188 17.90 -6.27 -8.75
CA ASP A 188 18.99 -7.25 -8.76
C ASP A 188 20.07 -7.22 -7.64
N THR A 189 20.33 -8.40 -7.06
CA THR A 189 21.49 -8.82 -6.22
C THR A 189 21.56 -8.52 -4.72
N GLY A 190 20.52 -7.97 -4.09
CA GLY A 190 20.50 -7.80 -2.63
C GLY A 190 20.09 -9.04 -1.85
N THR A 191 20.91 -10.11 -1.79
CA THR A 191 20.77 -11.05 -0.66
C THR A 191 21.03 -10.28 0.62
N LYS A 192 20.05 -10.27 1.52
CA LYS A 192 20.29 -10.35 2.97
C LYS A 192 19.01 -10.79 3.64
N PHE A 193 18.96 -12.10 3.87
CA PHE A 193 18.31 -12.71 5.02
C PHE A 193 18.56 -11.80 6.24
N ASN A 194 17.57 -11.03 6.69
CA ASN A 194 17.73 -10.24 7.89
C ASN A 194 17.55 -11.21 9.08
N PRO A 195 18.50 -11.33 10.01
CA PRO A 195 18.28 -12.11 11.24
C PRO A 195 16.98 -11.73 11.96
N ASP A 196 16.55 -10.47 11.85
CA ASP A 196 15.28 -9.99 12.39
C ASP A 196 14.05 -10.62 11.72
N ASP A 197 14.12 -11.04 10.46
CA ASP A 197 13.02 -11.73 9.76
C ASP A 197 12.76 -13.09 10.40
N LYS A 198 13.82 -13.85 10.77
CA LYS A 198 13.66 -15.11 11.52
C LYS A 198 12.97 -14.88 12.86
N LEU A 199 13.27 -13.77 13.53
CA LEU A 199 12.65 -13.46 14.82
C LEU A 199 11.14 -13.20 14.63
N TYR A 200 10.77 -12.40 13.63
CA TYR A 200 9.35 -12.20 13.33
C TYR A 200 8.66 -13.50 12.91
N ASP A 201 9.28 -14.31 12.05
CA ASP A 201 8.72 -15.58 11.61
C ASP A 201 8.54 -16.56 12.76
N ALA A 202 9.51 -16.64 13.68
CA ALA A 202 9.38 -17.47 14.87
C ALA A 202 8.23 -17.00 15.76
N PHE A 203 8.04 -15.69 15.92
CA PHE A 203 6.88 -15.15 16.64
C PHE A 203 5.57 -15.52 15.96
N PHE A 204 5.43 -15.24 14.65
CA PHE A 204 4.17 -15.46 13.93
C PHE A 204 3.81 -16.95 13.74
N ASN A 205 4.80 -17.85 13.74
CA ASN A 205 4.58 -19.30 13.67
C ASN A 205 4.46 -19.97 15.04
N SER A 206 4.48 -19.19 16.12
CA SER A 206 4.36 -19.71 17.48
C SER A 206 2.93 -19.67 18.00
N GLU A 207 2.74 -20.18 19.21
CA GLU A 207 1.48 -20.07 19.93
C GLU A 207 1.23 -18.65 20.48
N TYR A 208 2.23 -17.77 20.46
CA TYR A 208 2.12 -16.38 20.92
C TYR A 208 1.41 -15.52 19.88
N SER A 209 0.63 -14.57 20.38
CA SER A 209 -0.30 -13.75 19.64
C SER A 209 0.09 -12.27 19.68
N TYR A 210 -0.66 -11.47 18.93
CA TYR A 210 -0.50 -10.03 18.97
C TYR A 210 -0.67 -9.48 20.39
N ASP A 211 -1.69 -9.94 21.12
CA ASP A 211 -2.01 -9.48 22.47
C ASP A 211 -0.88 -9.82 23.45
N ASP A 212 -0.22 -10.97 23.27
CA ASP A 212 0.95 -11.36 24.06
C ASP A 212 2.15 -10.41 23.81
N ALA A 213 2.36 -10.03 22.55
CA ALA A 213 3.40 -9.05 22.20
C ALA A 213 3.07 -7.64 22.68
N GLU A 214 1.79 -7.25 22.66
CA GLU A 214 1.34 -5.97 23.18
C GLU A 214 1.52 -5.90 24.70
N LEU A 215 1.17 -6.96 25.43
CA LEU A 215 1.39 -7.07 26.86
C LEU A 215 2.88 -6.98 27.21
N LEU A 216 3.74 -7.70 26.49
CA LEU A 216 5.20 -7.60 26.67
C LEU A 216 5.72 -6.20 26.37
N SER A 217 5.19 -5.53 25.33
CA SER A 217 5.58 -4.17 24.97
C SER A 217 5.30 -3.17 26.10
N GLN A 218 4.13 -3.31 26.75
CA GLN A 218 3.74 -2.48 27.88
C GLN A 218 4.56 -2.79 29.13
N LEU A 219 4.74 -4.08 29.44
CA LEU A 219 5.44 -4.52 30.64
C LEU A 219 6.91 -4.11 30.64
N TRP A 220 7.57 -4.18 29.48
CA TRP A 220 9.00 -3.88 29.35
C TRP A 220 9.28 -2.49 28.76
N ASN A 221 8.24 -1.72 28.47
CA ASN A 221 8.32 -0.39 27.86
C ASN A 221 9.18 -0.37 26.59
N ILE A 222 8.91 -1.33 25.69
CA ILE A 222 9.56 -1.46 24.37
C ILE A 222 8.51 -1.31 23.27
N SER A 223 8.94 -1.06 22.04
CA SER A 223 7.99 -1.01 20.92
C SER A 223 7.34 -2.38 20.69
N LEU A 224 6.11 -2.39 20.16
CA LEU A 224 5.42 -3.63 19.79
C LEU A 224 6.23 -4.47 18.79
N GLY A 225 6.91 -3.83 17.84
CA GLY A 225 7.79 -4.52 16.90
C GLY A 225 8.94 -5.23 17.60
N GLU A 226 9.54 -4.59 18.60
CA GLU A 226 10.64 -5.13 19.39
C GLU A 226 10.19 -6.21 20.37
N ALA A 227 8.97 -6.12 20.91
CA ALA A 227 8.34 -7.18 21.69
C ALA A 227 8.15 -8.46 20.86
N LYS A 228 7.65 -8.35 19.62
CA LYS A 228 7.53 -9.49 18.69
C LYS A 228 8.88 -10.12 18.36
N LYS A 229 9.91 -9.32 18.04
CA LYS A 229 11.28 -9.81 17.83
C LYS A 229 11.83 -10.50 19.08
N THR A 230 11.55 -9.95 20.26
CA THR A 230 11.98 -10.51 21.54
C THR A 230 11.38 -11.89 21.76
N ILE A 231 10.07 -12.04 21.60
CA ILE A 231 9.37 -13.33 21.72
C ILE A 231 9.93 -14.32 20.69
N GLY A 232 10.04 -13.91 19.43
CA GLY A 232 10.64 -14.68 18.35
C GLY A 232 12.05 -15.19 18.65
N SER A 233 12.89 -14.31 19.21
CA SER A 233 14.24 -14.65 19.66
C SER A 233 14.22 -15.70 20.77
N LYS A 234 13.30 -15.59 21.74
CA LYS A 234 13.18 -16.59 22.81
C LYS A 234 12.68 -17.95 22.29
N ILE A 235 11.83 -17.96 21.27
CA ILE A 235 11.36 -19.20 20.62
C ILE A 235 12.50 -19.89 19.89
N ILE A 236 13.25 -19.18 19.04
CA ILE A 236 14.36 -19.75 18.26
C ILE A 236 15.43 -20.36 19.16
N ASN A 237 15.69 -19.72 20.30
CA ASN A 237 16.72 -20.18 21.24
C ASN A 237 16.19 -21.17 22.29
N ASP A 238 14.92 -21.59 22.19
CA ASP A 238 14.27 -22.52 23.14
C ASP A 238 14.37 -22.07 24.62
N ILE A 239 14.24 -20.76 24.83
CA ILE A 239 14.32 -20.09 26.14
C ILE A 239 13.05 -19.30 26.45
N GLN A 240 11.91 -19.80 25.96
CA GLN A 240 10.59 -19.18 26.13
C GLN A 240 10.22 -18.99 27.61
N LYS A 241 10.72 -19.85 28.50
CA LYS A 241 10.61 -19.73 29.97
C LYS A 241 11.20 -18.45 30.58
N LEU A 242 11.94 -17.68 29.80
CA LEU A 242 12.47 -16.37 30.22
C LEU A 242 11.53 -15.22 29.87
N LEU A 243 10.44 -15.49 29.16
CA LEU A 243 9.33 -14.55 29.05
C LEU A 243 8.59 -14.50 30.40
N PRO A 244 8.02 -13.34 30.77
CA PRO A 244 7.20 -13.25 31.97
C PRO A 244 6.04 -14.24 31.92
N ASP A 245 5.72 -14.89 33.04
CA ASP A 245 4.67 -15.92 33.10
C ASP A 245 3.30 -15.39 32.62
N ASP A 246 3.04 -14.10 32.85
CA ASP A 246 1.78 -13.43 32.48
C ASP A 246 1.71 -13.03 31.00
N VAL A 247 2.83 -13.08 30.26
CA VAL A 247 2.87 -12.64 28.84
C VAL A 247 2.14 -13.62 27.92
N ARG A 248 1.92 -14.86 28.34
CA ARG A 248 1.11 -15.83 27.59
C ARG A 248 -0.32 -15.81 28.11
N ILE A 249 -1.22 -15.16 27.37
CA ILE A 249 -2.64 -15.11 27.71
C ILE A 249 -3.29 -16.47 27.37
N PRO A 250 -3.81 -17.22 28.36
CA PRO A 250 -4.45 -18.50 28.10
C PRO A 250 -5.71 -18.30 27.26
N ARG A 251 -5.82 -19.00 26.13
CA ARG A 251 -7.06 -19.05 25.36
C ARG A 251 -7.96 -20.15 25.94
N GLY A 252 -9.11 -19.74 26.47
CA GLY A 252 -10.20 -20.64 26.85
C GLY A 252 -11.02 -21.11 25.66
#